data_AF-A0A2R3QNQ0-F1
#
_entry.id   AF-A0A2R3QNQ0-F1
#
_cell.length_a   1.000
_cell.length_b   1.000
_cell.length_c   1.000
_cell.angle_alpha   90.00
_cell.angle_beta   90.00
_cell.angle_gamma   90.00
#
_symmetry.space_group_name_H-M   'P 1'
#
loop_
_entity.id
_entity.type
_entity.pdbx_description
1 polymer ?
#
loop_
_entity_poly.entity_id
_entity_poly.type
_entity_poly.pdbx_seq_one_letter_code
_entity_poly.pdbx_strand_id
1 'polypeptide(L)'
;MNSITQVQQDLLGRMEQLKGLSDATVIKPAQAFAAQPGEAGFASAFNDVVRAVDTQQHSSSAAMAAVDSGQSDDLVGAMIESQKASVSFSALLQVRNKLASAFDDIMKMPL
;
A
#
# COMPACT_ATOMS: atom_id res chain seq x y z
N MET A 1 39.14 -52.59 4.24
CA MET A 1 39.47 -51.52 5.22
C MET A 1 39.31 -50.09 4.65
N ASN A 2 38.65 -49.88 3.49
CA ASN A 2 38.48 -48.54 2.88
C ASN A 2 37.10 -47.89 3.09
N SER A 3 36.10 -48.62 3.59
CA SER A 3 34.71 -48.14 3.64
C SER A 3 34.44 -47.13 4.77
N ILE A 4 35.23 -47.18 5.85
CA ILE A 4 35.08 -46.27 7.00
C ILE A 4 35.61 -44.87 6.67
N THR A 5 36.69 -44.78 5.88
CA THR A 5 37.25 -43.50 5.43
C THR A 5 36.32 -42.80 4.44
N GLN A 6 35.60 -43.56 3.61
CA GLN A 6 34.63 -43.02 2.66
C GLN A 6 33.39 -42.43 3.35
N VAL A 7 32.90 -43.08 4.41
CA VAL A 7 31.78 -42.55 5.23
C VAL A 7 32.17 -41.29 5.98
N GLN A 8 33.43 -41.18 6.43
CA GLN A 8 33.94 -39.98 7.09
C GLN A 8 34.05 -38.78 6.13
N GLN A 9 34.39 -39.03 4.87
CA GLN A 9 34.44 -38.00 3.82
C GLN A 9 33.03 -37.53 3.40
N ASP A 10 32.05 -38.44 3.35
CA ASP A 10 30.65 -38.09 3.07
C ASP A 10 30.05 -37.21 4.18
N LEU A 11 30.33 -37.54 5.45
CA LEU A 11 29.88 -36.76 6.61
C LEU A 11 30.45 -35.34 6.65
N LEU A 12 31.71 -35.15 6.22
CA LEU A 12 32.34 -33.82 6.14
C LEU A 12 31.69 -32.96 5.04
N GLY A 13 31.42 -33.53 3.87
CA GLY A 13 30.71 -32.82 2.80
C GLY A 13 29.28 -32.43 3.19
N ARG A 14 28.59 -33.31 3.93
CA ARG A 14 27.24 -33.04 4.45
C ARG A 14 27.22 -31.87 5.44
N MET A 15 28.23 -31.76 6.30
CA MET A 15 28.36 -30.67 7.27
C MET A 15 28.64 -29.31 6.60
N GLU A 16 29.47 -29.27 5.56
CA GLU A 16 29.73 -28.04 4.79
C GLU A 16 28.47 -27.56 4.04
N GLN A 17 27.70 -28.49 3.48
CA GLN A 17 26.46 -28.16 2.78
C GLN A 17 25.38 -27.60 3.72
N LEU A 18 25.30 -28.12 4.94
CA LEU A 18 24.40 -27.59 5.98
C LEU A 18 24.82 -26.19 6.43
N LYS A 19 26.13 -25.91 6.52
CA LYS A 19 26.65 -24.58 6.88
C LYS A 19 26.31 -23.52 5.82
N GLY A 20 26.33 -23.87 4.53
CA GLY A 20 25.95 -22.97 3.44
C GLY A 20 24.46 -22.60 3.42
N LEU A 21 23.58 -23.52 3.82
CA LEU A 21 22.14 -23.26 3.93
C LEU A 21 21.77 -22.38 5.13
N SER A 22 22.56 -22.42 6.21
CA SER A 22 22.37 -21.55 7.37
C SER A 22 22.78 -20.10 7.13
N ASP A 23 23.73 -19.82 6.23
CA ASP A 23 24.17 -18.45 5.90
C ASP A 23 23.21 -17.76 4.91
N ALA A 24 22.54 -18.53 4.04
CA ALA A 24 21.59 -18.03 3.06
C ALA A 24 20.26 -17.53 3.67
N THR A 25 20.02 -17.78 4.96
CA THR A 25 18.80 -17.32 5.67
C THR A 25 19.14 -16.30 6.76
N VAL A 26 20.12 -15.43 6.51
CA VAL A 26 20.12 -14.12 7.18
C VAL A 26 18.89 -13.38 6.66
N ILE A 27 17.79 -13.48 7.43
CA ILE A 27 16.64 -12.62 7.29
C ILE A 27 17.17 -11.21 7.56
N LYS A 28 17.58 -10.54 6.48
CA LYS A 28 17.87 -9.11 6.52
C LYS A 28 16.60 -8.46 7.08
N PRO A 29 16.69 -7.62 8.12
CA PRO A 29 15.53 -6.88 8.58
C PRO A 29 14.95 -6.19 7.36
N ALA A 30 13.63 -6.32 7.20
CA ALA A 30 12.91 -5.77 6.07
C ALA A 30 13.47 -4.38 5.80
N GLN A 31 14.00 -4.18 4.59
CA GLN A 31 14.26 -2.87 4.04
C GLN A 31 12.90 -2.20 3.81
N ALA A 32 12.21 -1.93 4.91
CA ALA A 32 11.02 -1.12 4.93
C ALA A 32 11.50 0.29 4.58
N PHE A 33 11.08 0.76 3.41
CA PHE A 33 11.17 2.16 2.98
C PHE A 33 12.52 2.67 2.46
N ALA A 34 13.32 1.85 1.79
CA ALA A 34 14.22 2.42 0.78
C ALA A 34 13.38 2.81 -0.44
N ALA A 35 12.77 4.00 -0.40
CA ALA A 35 12.08 4.57 -1.55
C ALA A 35 13.04 4.60 -2.74
N GLN A 36 12.73 3.80 -3.77
CA GLN A 36 13.47 3.79 -5.01
C GLN A 36 13.31 5.19 -5.64
N PRO A 37 14.41 5.91 -5.96
CA PRO A 37 14.31 7.26 -6.50
C PRO A 37 13.72 7.17 -7.92
N GLY A 38 12.40 7.33 -8.02
CA GLY A 38 11.66 7.23 -9.29
C GLY A 38 10.21 6.78 -9.16
N GLU A 39 9.81 6.12 -8.07
CA GLU A 39 8.39 5.83 -7.82
C GLU A 39 7.70 7.06 -7.23
N ALA A 40 6.52 7.41 -7.77
CA ALA A 40 5.69 8.46 -7.23
C ALA A 40 5.44 8.16 -5.74
N GLY A 41 6.06 8.95 -4.86
CA GLY A 41 6.01 8.70 -3.43
C GLY A 41 4.57 8.71 -2.93
N PHE A 42 4.33 8.04 -1.80
CA PHE A 42 3.01 7.96 -1.17
C PHE A 42 2.29 9.32 -1.10
N ALA A 43 3.01 10.41 -0.82
CA ALA A 43 2.47 11.77 -0.79
C ALA A 43 1.93 12.26 -2.16
N SER A 44 2.55 11.86 -3.27
CA SER A 44 2.04 12.15 -4.62
C SER A 44 0.76 11.37 -4.87
N ALA A 45 0.77 10.06 -4.61
CA ALA A 45 -0.41 9.22 -4.77
C ALA A 45 -1.59 9.72 -3.91
N PHE A 46 -1.33 10.10 -2.65
CA PHE A 46 -2.36 10.69 -1.79
C PHE A 46 -2.91 12.01 -2.34
N ASN A 47 -2.05 12.90 -2.85
CA ASN A 47 -2.49 14.13 -3.51
C ASN A 47 -3.36 13.85 -4.73
N ASP A 48 -3.01 12.84 -5.54
CA ASP A 48 -3.80 12.46 -6.71
C ASP A 48 -5.19 11.93 -6.31
N VAL A 49 -5.28 11.11 -5.25
CA VAL A 49 -6.59 10.64 -4.74
C VAL A 49 -7.43 11.81 -4.20
N VAL A 50 -6.81 12.76 -3.47
CA VAL A 50 -7.53 13.94 -2.98
C VAL A 50 -8.09 14.76 -4.15
N ARG A 51 -7.31 15.00 -5.20
CA ARG A 51 -7.77 15.70 -6.42
C ARG A 51 -8.86 14.93 -7.16
N ALA A 52 -8.77 13.60 -7.21
CA ALA A 52 -9.79 12.77 -7.82
C ALA A 52 -11.13 12.88 -7.09
N VAL A 53 -11.13 12.89 -5.75
CA VAL A 53 -12.36 13.07 -4.97
C VAL A 53 -12.93 14.48 -5.07
N ASP A 54 -12.08 15.50 -5.14
CA ASP A 54 -12.52 16.88 -5.40
C ASP A 54 -13.23 17.01 -6.76
N THR A 55 -12.63 16.43 -7.80
CA THR A 55 -13.23 16.37 -9.15
C THR A 55 -14.57 15.63 -9.12
N GLN A 56 -14.65 14.52 -8.40
CA GLN A 56 -15.86 13.71 -8.25
C GLN A 56 -16.98 14.48 -7.52
N GLN A 57 -16.65 15.25 -6.47
CA GLN A 57 -17.61 16.13 -5.79
C GLN A 57 -18.12 17.21 -6.74
N HIS A 58 -17.23 17.88 -7.46
CA HIS A 58 -17.59 18.97 -8.36
C HIS A 58 -18.47 18.49 -9.52
N SER A 59 -18.15 17.32 -10.09
CA SER A 59 -18.95 16.65 -11.12
C SER A 59 -20.35 16.29 -10.59
N SER A 60 -20.45 15.73 -9.38
CA SER A 60 -21.74 15.43 -8.76
C SER A 60 -22.58 16.70 -8.53
N SER A 61 -21.97 17.79 -8.03
CA SER A 61 -22.68 19.04 -7.82
C SER A 61 -23.18 19.65 -9.13
N ALA A 62 -22.35 19.60 -10.19
CA ALA A 62 -22.74 20.06 -11.52
C ALA A 62 -23.88 19.23 -12.11
N ALA A 63 -23.83 17.90 -11.97
CA ALA A 63 -24.88 17.01 -12.42
C ALA A 63 -26.21 17.28 -11.69
N MET A 64 -26.16 17.46 -10.37
CA MET A 64 -27.34 17.82 -9.57
C MET A 64 -27.93 19.17 -9.99
N ALA A 65 -27.08 20.19 -10.21
CA ALA A 65 -27.53 21.51 -10.65
C ALA A 65 -28.11 21.49 -12.08
N ALA A 66 -27.55 20.66 -12.98
CA ALA A 66 -28.09 20.47 -14.32
C ALA A 66 -29.49 19.84 -14.30
N VAL A 67 -29.71 18.89 -13.39
CA VAL A 67 -31.02 18.28 -13.20
C VAL A 67 -32.01 19.26 -12.57
N ASP A 68 -31.61 19.98 -11.52
CA ASP A 68 -32.47 20.96 -10.84
C ASP A 68 -32.87 22.14 -11.75
N SER A 69 -31.97 22.54 -12.66
CA SER A 69 -32.25 23.58 -13.67
C SER A 69 -33.01 23.07 -14.91
N GLY A 70 -33.35 21.78 -14.98
CA GLY A 70 -34.04 21.16 -16.11
C GLY A 70 -33.20 21.03 -17.39
N GLN A 71 -31.87 21.18 -17.29
CA GLN A 71 -30.94 20.95 -18.39
C GLN A 71 -30.62 19.46 -18.58
N SER A 72 -30.97 18.62 -17.62
CA SER A 72 -30.78 17.17 -17.68
C SER A 72 -31.93 16.43 -17.01
N ASP A 73 -32.43 15.37 -17.64
CA ASP A 73 -33.42 14.47 -17.03
C ASP A 73 -32.78 13.30 -16.25
N ASP A 74 -31.44 13.24 -16.22
CA ASP A 74 -30.70 12.15 -15.58
C ASP A 74 -30.51 12.36 -14.07
N LEU A 75 -31.63 12.41 -13.34
CA LEU A 75 -31.65 12.47 -11.88
C LEU A 75 -30.94 11.26 -11.26
N VAL A 76 -31.12 10.07 -11.85
CA VAL A 76 -30.56 8.83 -11.32
C VAL A 76 -29.03 8.83 -11.43
N GLY A 77 -28.47 9.23 -12.57
CA GLY A 77 -27.03 9.39 -12.73
C GLY A 77 -26.45 10.43 -11.76
N ALA A 78 -27.10 11.58 -11.62
CA ALA A 78 -26.67 12.60 -10.65
C ALA A 78 -26.68 12.08 -9.19
N MET A 79 -27.68 11.29 -8.81
CA MET A 79 -27.75 10.67 -7.49
C MET A 79 -26.67 9.61 -7.27
N ILE A 80 -26.37 8.78 -8.28
CA ILE A 80 -25.31 7.77 -8.21
C ILE A 80 -23.94 8.45 -8.07
N GLU A 81 -23.68 9.49 -8.86
CA GLU A 81 -22.42 10.24 -8.80
C GLU A 81 -22.24 10.93 -7.43
N SER A 82 -23.33 11.38 -6.80
CA SER A 82 -23.30 11.92 -5.43
C SER A 82 -23.02 10.87 -4.36
N GLN A 83 -23.61 9.68 -4.50
CA GLN A 83 -23.32 8.55 -3.61
C GLN A 83 -21.86 8.11 -3.76
N LYS A 84 -21.36 8.05 -4.99
CA LYS A 84 -19.96 7.72 -5.28
C LYS A 84 -19.00 8.75 -4.69
N ALA A 85 -19.31 10.04 -4.80
CA ALA A 85 -18.53 11.11 -4.18
C ALA A 85 -18.49 10.97 -2.65
N SER A 86 -19.64 10.70 -2.02
CA SER A 86 -19.78 10.54 -0.57
C SER A 86 -19.02 9.33 -0.02
N VAL A 87 -19.09 8.19 -0.70
CA VAL A 87 -18.33 6.99 -0.34
C VAL A 87 -16.83 7.21 -0.49
N SER A 88 -16.40 7.84 -1.59
CA SER A 88 -14.99 8.12 -1.86
C SER A 88 -14.39 9.10 -0.85
N PHE A 89 -15.15 10.14 -0.46
CA PHE A 89 -14.77 11.06 0.60
C PHE A 89 -14.64 10.37 1.96
N SER A 90 -15.59 9.50 2.30
CA SER A 90 -15.55 8.75 3.57
C SER A 90 -14.33 7.82 3.64
N ALA A 91 -13.98 7.17 2.54
CA ALA A 91 -12.76 6.36 2.44
C ALA A 91 -11.49 7.21 2.62
N LEU A 92 -11.43 8.40 2.01
CA LEU A 92 -10.31 9.32 2.21
C LEU A 92 -10.12 9.75 3.65
N LEU A 93 -11.21 10.03 4.37
CA LEU A 93 -11.14 10.37 5.80
C LEU A 93 -10.55 9.23 6.63
N GLN A 94 -10.92 7.97 6.31
CA GLN A 94 -10.33 6.81 6.97
C GLN A 94 -8.82 6.71 6.71
N VAL A 95 -8.39 6.91 5.47
CA VAL A 95 -6.96 6.91 5.11
C VAL A 95 -6.23 8.04 5.83
N ARG A 96 -6.77 9.25 5.82
CA ARG A 96 -6.21 10.42 6.53
C ARG A 96 -6.01 10.11 8.02
N ASN A 97 -7.04 9.59 8.68
CA ASN A 97 -6.99 9.28 10.10
C ASN A 97 -5.93 8.21 10.40
N LYS A 98 -5.83 7.19 9.55
CA LYS A 98 -4.86 6.10 9.70
C LYS A 98 -3.42 6.57 9.50
N LEU A 99 -3.19 7.52 8.59
CA LEU A 99 -1.89 8.16 8.40
C LEU A 99 -1.49 9.02 9.60
N ALA A 100 -2.43 9.80 10.13
CA ALA A 100 -2.17 10.61 11.32
C ALA A 100 -1.81 9.72 12.53
N SER A 101 -2.52 8.61 12.72
CA SER A 101 -2.18 7.61 13.75
C SER A 101 -0.83 6.96 13.51
N ALA A 102 -0.52 6.54 12.28
CA ALA A 102 0.78 5.93 11.95
C ALA A 102 1.96 6.89 12.19
N PHE A 103 1.77 8.18 11.94
CA PHE A 103 2.76 9.21 12.23
C PHE A 103 2.96 9.40 13.75
N ASP A 104 1.88 9.43 14.51
CA ASP A 104 1.91 9.50 15.98
C ASP A 104 2.55 8.24 16.60
N ASP A 105 2.28 7.06 16.05
CA ASP A 105 2.90 5.79 16.45
C ASP A 105 4.42 5.79 16.23
N ILE A 106 4.90 6.32 15.09
CA ILE A 106 6.34 6.48 14.84
C ILE A 106 6.98 7.41 15.87
N MET A 107 6.31 8.52 16.25
CA MET A 107 6.85 9.43 17.27
C MET A 107 6.89 8.79 18.66
N LYS A 108 5.95 7.91 18.98
CA LYS A 108 5.83 7.25 20.28
C LYS A 108 6.68 5.99 20.42
N MET A 109 7.30 5.50 19.34
CA MET A 109 8.28 4.41 19.46
C MET A 109 9.49 4.90 20.26
N PRO A 110 9.77 4.35 21.46
CA PRO A 110 11.02 4.59 22.12
C PRO A 110 12.14 3.93 21.31
N LEU A 111 13.22 4.67 21.06
CA LEU A 111 14.48 4.14 20.53
C LEU A 111 15.13 3.18 21.51
#